data_AF-A0A2X2U2A2-F1
#
_entry.id   AF-A0A2X2U2A2-F1
#
_cell.length_a   1.000
_cell.length_b   1.000
_cell.length_c   1.000
_cell.angle_alpha   90.00
_cell.angle_beta   90.00
_cell.angle_gamma   90.00
#
_symmetry.space_group_name_H-M   'P 1'
#
loop_
_entity.id
_entity.type
_entity.pdbx_description
1 polymer ?
#
loop_
_entity_poly.entity_id
_entity_poly.type
_entity_poly.pdbx_seq_one_letter_code
_entity_poly.pdbx_strand_id
1 'polypeptide(L)'
;MAVCKICGGEMLEHVGCKVETCICKGKSHVRIKFGYEKDMETYYDDGDICPDCFAPFGNFHHYGCDMEECPVCGEAIYGDCSCDLVFYDLEDMNHGHNGV
;
A
#
# COMPACT_ATOMS: atom_id res chain seq x y z
N MET A 1 10.32 16.83 -3.37
CA MET A 1 9.11 16.47 -2.61
C MET A 1 8.77 15.06 -3.00
N ALA A 2 8.59 14.17 -2.03
CA ALA A 2 8.36 12.76 -2.27
C ALA A 2 6.88 12.49 -1.99
N VAL A 3 6.02 12.94 -2.91
CA VAL A 3 4.55 12.88 -2.76
C VAL A 3 4.04 11.58 -3.37
N CYS A 4 3.24 10.83 -2.60
CA CYS A 4 2.59 9.63 -3.07
C CYS A 4 1.51 9.94 -4.11
N LYS A 5 1.56 9.26 -5.25
CA LYS A 5 0.66 9.54 -6.40
C LYS A 5 -0.80 9.18 -6.17
N ILE A 6 -1.10 8.23 -5.26
CA ILE A 6 -2.49 7.80 -5.02
C ILE A 6 -3.12 8.45 -3.79
N CYS A 7 -2.31 8.91 -2.81
CA CYS A 7 -2.86 9.49 -1.58
C CYS A 7 -2.51 10.97 -1.37
N GLY A 8 -1.63 11.52 -2.20
CA GLY A 8 -1.18 12.92 -2.10
C GLY A 8 -0.37 13.24 -0.83
N GLY A 9 -0.05 12.24 0.00
CA GLY A 9 0.73 12.42 1.22
C GLY A 9 2.22 12.63 0.95
N GLU A 10 2.87 13.49 1.72
CA GLU A 10 4.32 13.67 1.71
C GLU A 10 4.99 12.55 2.52
N MET A 11 5.75 11.69 1.84
CA MET A 11 6.33 10.48 2.44
C MET A 11 7.37 10.81 3.52
N LEU A 12 8.06 11.96 3.41
CA LEU A 12 9.05 12.41 4.40
C LEU A 12 8.44 12.88 5.74
N GLU A 13 7.11 13.00 5.83
CA GLU A 13 6.43 13.24 7.10
C GLU A 13 6.22 11.95 7.92
N HIS A 14 6.72 10.80 7.45
CA HIS A 14 6.58 9.50 8.10
C HIS A 14 5.12 9.14 8.37
N VAL A 15 4.28 9.26 7.34
CA VAL A 15 2.86 8.89 7.38
C VAL A 15 2.58 7.72 6.45
N GLY A 16 1.59 6.91 6.78
CA GLY A 16 1.09 5.86 5.89
C GLY A 16 0.33 6.41 4.70
N CYS A 17 0.19 5.57 3.67
CA CYS A 17 -0.77 5.82 2.60
C CYS A 17 -2.21 5.70 3.13
N LYS A 18 -3.08 6.61 2.69
CA LYS A 18 -4.50 6.62 3.10
C LYS A 18 -5.40 5.76 2.22
N VAL A 19 -4.86 5.21 1.12
CA VAL A 19 -5.58 4.27 0.25
C VAL A 19 -5.40 2.87 0.82
N GLU A 20 -6.44 2.34 1.44
CA GLU A 20 -6.37 1.09 2.21
C GLU A 20 -6.61 -0.16 1.36
N THR A 21 -7.23 -0.01 0.18
CA THR A 21 -7.67 -1.13 -0.65
C THR A 21 -7.13 -1.03 -2.07
N CYS A 22 -7.03 -2.20 -2.71
CA CYS A 22 -6.85 -2.35 -4.15
C CYS A 22 -7.93 -3.26 -4.72
N ILE A 23 -8.23 -3.12 -6.01
CA ILE A 23 -9.16 -4.01 -6.71
C ILE A 23 -8.37 -5.06 -7.48
N CYS A 24 -8.83 -6.32 -7.43
CA CYS A 24 -8.34 -7.39 -8.28
C CYS A 24 -9.55 -8.16 -8.82
N LYS A 25 -9.67 -8.28 -10.16
CA LYS A 25 -10.79 -8.98 -10.82
C LYS A 25 -12.18 -8.54 -10.31
N GLY A 26 -12.36 -7.24 -10.11
CA GLY A 26 -13.61 -6.64 -9.64
C GLY A 26 -13.90 -6.80 -8.13
N LYS A 27 -13.00 -7.40 -7.35
CA LYS A 27 -13.13 -7.55 -5.90
C LYS A 27 -12.18 -6.59 -5.18
N SER A 28 -12.66 -5.97 -4.11
CA SER A 28 -11.84 -5.16 -3.21
C SER A 28 -11.07 -6.01 -2.20
N HIS A 29 -9.79 -5.70 -2.04
CA HIS A 29 -8.87 -6.34 -1.11
C HIS A 29 -8.21 -5.26 -0.24
N VAL A 30 -8.18 -5.49 1.07
CA VAL A 30 -7.39 -4.64 1.99
C VAL A 30 -5.92 -4.93 1.76
N ARG A 31 -5.11 -3.88 1.61
CA ARG A 31 -3.67 -3.96 1.40
C ARG A 31 -2.97 -4.49 2.66
N ILE A 32 -1.72 -4.91 2.51
CA ILE A 32 -0.91 -5.36 3.65
C ILE A 32 -0.14 -4.16 4.20
N LYS A 33 -0.12 -4.05 5.52
CA LYS A 33 0.57 -2.97 6.24
C LYS A 33 2.04 -3.33 6.43
N PHE A 34 2.89 -2.32 6.50
CA PHE A 34 4.30 -2.51 6.81
C PHE A 34 4.48 -3.22 8.16
N GLY A 35 5.28 -4.29 8.14
CA GLY A 35 5.59 -5.16 9.27
C GLY A 35 4.66 -6.36 9.40
N TYR A 36 3.57 -6.42 8.60
CA TYR A 36 2.59 -7.52 8.63
C TYR A 36 2.66 -8.42 7.38
N GLU A 37 3.68 -8.23 6.54
CA GLU A 37 4.03 -9.13 5.44
C GLU A 37 4.48 -10.50 5.94
N LYS A 38 4.45 -11.50 5.05
CA LYS A 38 4.87 -12.85 5.39
C LYS A 38 6.32 -12.84 5.90
N ASP A 39 6.56 -13.59 6.98
CA ASP A 39 7.88 -13.76 7.58
C ASP A 39 8.57 -12.47 8.09
N MET A 40 7.86 -11.34 8.21
CA MET A 40 8.42 -10.06 8.70
C MET A 40 8.23 -9.80 10.20
N GLU A 41 7.46 -10.63 10.90
CA GLU A 41 7.05 -10.46 12.31
C GLU A 41 8.22 -10.29 13.30
N THR A 42 9.41 -10.80 12.95
CA THR A 42 10.61 -10.73 13.80
C THR A 42 11.62 -9.67 13.37
N TYR A 43 11.38 -8.97 12.26
CA TYR A 43 12.33 -8.05 11.66
C TYR A 43 12.01 -6.58 11.92
N TYR A 44 10.73 -6.24 12.12
CA TYR A 44 10.27 -4.88 12.33
C TYR A 44 9.30 -4.78 13.50
N ASP A 45 9.33 -3.66 14.22
CA ASP A 45 8.43 -3.35 15.33
C ASP A 45 7.85 -1.92 15.26
N ASP A 46 7.04 -1.54 16.27
CA ASP A 46 6.33 -0.26 16.34
C ASP A 46 7.22 0.99 16.16
N GLY A 47 8.54 0.89 16.37
CA GLY A 47 9.49 1.99 16.17
C GLY A 47 10.01 2.15 14.74
N ASP A 48 9.77 1.16 13.87
CA ASP A 48 10.35 1.10 12.55
C ASP A 48 9.55 1.85 11.48
N ILE A 49 10.28 2.23 10.43
CA ILE A 49 9.73 2.82 9.20
C ILE A 49 10.18 1.98 8.02
N CYS A 50 9.30 1.84 7.03
CA CYS A 50 9.62 1.15 5.79
C CYS A 50 10.83 1.85 5.13
N PRO A 51 11.94 1.13 4.87
CA PRO A 51 13.15 1.71 4.28
C PRO A 51 12.97 2.24 2.86
N ASP A 52 11.91 1.81 2.17
CA ASP A 52 11.63 2.24 0.79
C ASP A 52 10.66 3.44 0.76
N CYS A 53 9.49 3.30 1.39
CA CYS A 53 8.41 4.30 1.28
C CYS A 53 8.16 5.15 2.54
N PHE A 54 8.94 4.95 3.61
CA PHE A 54 8.85 5.69 4.88
C PHE A 54 7.53 5.56 5.66
N ALA A 55 6.64 4.64 5.26
CA ALA A 55 5.45 4.31 6.03
C ALA A 55 5.86 3.73 7.40
N PRO A 56 5.32 4.22 8.53
CA PRO A 56 5.59 3.64 9.85
C PRO A 56 5.01 2.24 9.98
N PHE A 57 5.54 1.45 10.91
CA PHE A 57 5.01 0.14 11.25
C PHE A 57 3.49 0.19 11.48
N GLY A 58 2.78 -0.85 11.01
CA GLY A 58 1.32 -0.95 11.12
C GLY A 58 0.53 0.03 10.24
N ASN A 59 1.20 0.77 9.35
CA ASN A 59 0.56 1.63 8.35
C ASN A 59 0.68 1.05 6.93
N PHE A 60 -0.19 1.48 6.02
CA PHE A 60 -0.12 1.06 4.62
C PHE A 60 1.05 1.72 3.90
N HIS A 61 1.71 0.94 3.05
CA HIS A 61 2.76 1.42 2.16
C HIS A 61 2.26 2.48 1.19
N HIS A 62 3.16 3.36 0.74
CA HIS A 62 2.86 4.23 -0.40
C HIS A 62 2.97 3.47 -1.73
N TYR A 63 2.20 3.94 -2.71
CA TYR A 63 2.18 3.32 -4.03
C TYR A 63 3.56 3.34 -4.67
N GLY A 64 4.03 2.18 -5.09
CA GLY A 64 5.39 2.01 -5.62
C GLY A 64 6.35 1.30 -4.68
N CYS A 65 5.94 0.96 -3.46
CA CYS A 65 6.82 0.33 -2.49
C CYS A 65 7.22 -1.09 -2.91
N ASP A 66 8.53 -1.35 -3.02
CA ASP A 66 9.09 -2.64 -3.42
C ASP A 66 8.87 -3.75 -2.36
N MET A 67 8.63 -3.36 -1.10
CA MET A 67 8.38 -4.31 -0.02
C MET A 67 6.90 -4.69 0.14
N GLU A 68 5.98 -3.95 -0.49
CA GLU A 68 4.55 -4.22 -0.28
C GLU A 68 4.14 -5.55 -0.95
N GLU A 69 3.54 -6.43 -0.16
CA GLU A 69 2.99 -7.69 -0.64
C GLU A 69 1.58 -7.56 -1.20
N CYS A 70 1.33 -8.32 -2.26
CA CYS A 70 0.03 -8.43 -2.88
C CYS A 70 -0.94 -9.16 -1.95
N PRO A 71 -2.09 -8.58 -1.57
CA PRO A 71 -3.07 -9.23 -0.68
C PRO A 71 -3.82 -10.40 -1.34
N VAL A 72 -3.56 -10.68 -2.62
CA VAL A 72 -4.18 -11.78 -3.37
C VAL A 72 -3.26 -13.00 -3.43
N CYS A 73 -1.98 -12.81 -3.75
CA CYS A 73 -1.03 -13.91 -3.96
C CYS A 73 0.12 -13.96 -2.94
N GLY A 74 0.30 -12.92 -2.11
CA GLY A 74 1.36 -12.84 -1.12
C GLY A 74 2.76 -12.60 -1.68
N GLU A 75 2.90 -12.32 -2.98
CA GLU A 75 4.19 -11.92 -3.57
C GLU A 75 4.35 -10.41 -3.59
N ALA A 76 5.59 -9.92 -3.62
CA ALA A 76 5.87 -8.49 -3.76
C ALA A 76 5.15 -7.91 -4.99
N ILE A 77 4.41 -6.82 -4.80
CA ILE A 77 3.60 -6.19 -5.85
C ILE A 77 4.49 -5.76 -7.03
N TYR A 78 5.64 -5.17 -6.72
CA TYR A 78 6.63 -4.73 -7.71
C TYR A 78 7.71 -5.80 -7.87
N GLY A 79 7.46 -6.75 -8.76
CA GLY A 79 8.43 -7.78 -9.12
C GLY A 79 7.76 -9.07 -9.54
N ASP A 80 7.31 -9.85 -8.56
CA ASP A 80 6.89 -11.24 -8.74
C ASP A 80 5.37 -11.42 -8.87
N CYS A 81 4.60 -10.37 -8.59
CA CYS A 81 3.14 -10.40 -8.69
C CYS A 81 2.64 -10.38 -10.15
N SER A 82 1.70 -11.28 -10.47
CA SER A 82 0.97 -11.32 -11.74
C SER A 82 -0.52 -11.01 -11.60
N CYS A 83 -0.95 -10.53 -10.43
CA CYS A 83 -2.34 -10.13 -10.20
C CYS A 83 -2.61 -8.77 -10.86
N ASP A 84 -3.78 -8.65 -11.49
CA ASP A 84 -4.24 -7.40 -12.11
C ASP A 84 -4.80 -6.46 -11.04
N LEU A 85 -3.88 -5.80 -10.31
CA LEU A 85 -4.19 -4.89 -9.22
C LEU A 85 -4.45 -3.48 -9.76
N VAL A 86 -5.60 -2.92 -9.39
CA VAL A 86 -5.97 -1.53 -9.67
C VAL A 86 -6.02 -0.76 -8.36
N PHE A 87 -5.36 0.40 -8.34
CA PHE A 87 -5.36 1.34 -7.22
C PHE A 87 -6.06 2.62 -7.67
N TYR A 88 -7.13 3.00 -6.97
CA TYR A 88 -7.77 4.30 -7.16
C TYR A 88 -7.11 5.32 -6.24
N ASP A 89 -6.98 6.55 -6.71
CA ASP A 89 -6.50 7.62 -5.84
C ASP A 89 -7.58 8.04 -4.82
N LEU A 90 -7.17 8.81 -3.81
CA LEU A 90 -8.11 9.28 -2.79
C LEU A 90 -9.22 10.17 -3.35
N GLU A 91 -8.96 10.90 -4.43
CA GLU A 91 -9.97 11.76 -5.03
C GLU A 91 -11.07 10.89 -5.66
N ASP A 92 -10.69 9.86 -6.41
CA ASP A 92 -11.60 8.87 -7.00
C ASP A 92 -12.45 8.17 -5.93
N MET A 93 -11.85 7.81 -4.79
CA MET A 93 -12.54 7.17 -3.66
C MET A 93 -13.57 8.10 -3.01
N ASN A 94 -13.27 9.40 -2.90
CA ASN A 94 -14.11 10.38 -2.21
C ASN A 94 -15.32 10.84 -3.05
N HIS A 95 -15.24 10.78 -4.37
CA HIS A 95 -16.35 11.15 -5.24
C HIS A 95 -17.40 10.05 -5.40
N GLY A 96 -17.17 8.89 -4.77
CA GLY A 96 -18.00 7.70 -4.93
C GLY A 96 -17.83 7.13 -6.33
N HIS A 97 -17.70 5.82 -6.43
CA HIS A 97 -17.88 5.12 -7.70
C HIS A 97 -19.33 5.31 -8.20
N ASN A 98 -19.64 6.48 -8.77
CA ASN A 98 -20.75 6.70 -9.67
C ASN A 98 -20.22 6.43 -11.08
N GLY A 99 -20.22 5.16 -11.49
CA GLY A 99 -19.71 4.82 -12.80
C GLY A 99 -19.92 3.37 -13.19
N VAL A 100 -21.11 3.13 -13.76
CA VAL A 100 -21.49 2.17 -14.83
C VAL A 100 -21.30 0.67 -14.61
#